data_AF-A0A0D2FET4-F1
#
_entry.id   AF-A0A0D2FET4-F1
#
_cell.length_a   1.000
_cell.length_b   1.000
_cell.length_c   1.000
_cell.angle_alpha   90.00
_cell.angle_beta   90.00
_cell.angle_gamma   90.00
#
_symmetry.space_group_name_H-M   'P 1'
#
loop_
_entity.id
_entity.type
_entity.pdbx_description
1 polymer ?
#
loop_
_entity_poly.entity_id
_entity_poly.type
_entity_poly.pdbx_seq_one_letter_code
_entity_poly.pdbx_strand_id
1 'polypeptide(L)'
;MRARKATTGRVLALVKEARMHFAQTPWSRHQNADGLSPRDSGIHSYWATHSATTQPSTVVPASLTYTVPYLDSWNSARSTLPILYTHSAVSRSPTTRNPTLTMPSQIPGFYRLFFPTLDPLIALTGSLTHLLSPATILTLYNPSAALPPAIETTTLLDIIAAYLLATTPLQIIMLRLRPDDVPLWKCLQGSLLVQDVGIVAAVVRSLSAQGRLSPGLITGGEWGNLVILGGVGILRAGFLLGVGLGKGRGKGKTA
;
A
#
# COMPACT_ATOMS: atom_id res chain seq x y z
N MET A 1 23.72 0.60 21.67
CA MET A 1 23.60 1.82 20.82
C MET A 1 24.27 1.72 19.43
N ARG A 2 25.17 0.74 19.16
CA ARG A 2 25.85 0.61 17.85
C ARG A 2 25.01 -0.04 16.72
N ALA A 3 23.98 -0.82 17.04
CA ALA A 3 23.20 -1.55 16.03
C ALA A 3 22.22 -0.70 15.20
N ARG A 4 21.79 0.48 15.70
CA ARG A 4 20.84 1.35 14.97
C ARG A 4 21.46 2.17 13.84
N LYS A 5 22.79 2.40 13.86
CA LYS A 5 23.47 3.17 12.81
C LYS A 5 23.68 2.36 11.52
N ALA A 6 23.74 1.03 11.61
CA ALA A 6 23.97 0.17 10.45
C ALA A 6 22.75 0.07 9.51
N THR A 7 21.54 0.18 10.06
CA THR A 7 20.30 0.04 9.28
C THR A 7 20.01 1.27 8.42
N THR A 8 20.28 2.47 8.94
CA THR A 8 20.08 3.73 8.19
C THR A 8 21.01 3.84 6.98
N GLY A 9 22.26 3.37 7.11
CA GLY A 9 23.22 3.35 5.99
C GLY A 9 22.80 2.43 4.84
N ARG A 10 22.24 1.25 5.16
CA ARG A 10 21.73 0.30 4.15
C ARG A 10 20.51 0.82 3.41
N VAL A 11 19.60 1.51 4.09
CA VAL A 11 18.43 2.13 3.44
C VAL A 11 18.85 3.27 2.52
N LEU A 12 19.80 4.13 2.93
CA LEU A 12 20.33 5.18 2.06
C LEU A 12 21.04 4.61 0.82
N ALA A 13 21.78 3.51 0.98
CA ALA A 13 22.45 2.83 -0.12
C ALA A 13 21.44 2.26 -1.14
N LEU A 14 20.40 1.58 -0.67
CA LEU A 14 19.34 1.03 -1.52
C LEU A 14 18.55 2.13 -2.27
N VAL A 15 18.27 3.26 -1.61
CA VAL A 15 17.61 4.40 -2.25
C VAL A 15 18.51 5.02 -3.34
N LYS A 16 19.82 5.10 -3.10
CA LYS A 16 20.79 5.64 -4.06
C LYS A 16 20.96 4.72 -5.27
N GLU A 17 20.98 3.41 -5.05
CA GLU A 17 21.09 2.38 -6.08
C GLU A 17 19.82 2.30 -6.95
N ALA A 18 18.63 2.35 -6.34
CA ALA A 18 17.36 2.43 -7.06
C ALA A 18 17.27 3.69 -7.94
N ARG A 19 17.80 4.83 -7.47
CA ARG A 19 17.87 6.08 -8.26
C ARG A 19 18.78 5.96 -9.49
N MET A 20 19.90 5.25 -9.37
CA MET A 20 20.84 5.04 -10.48
C MET A 20 20.26 4.11 -11.55
N HIS A 21 19.58 3.04 -11.15
CA HIS A 21 18.90 2.14 -12.08
C HIS A 21 17.75 2.84 -12.82
N PHE A 22 16.99 3.71 -12.15
CA PHE A 22 15.91 4.45 -12.79
C PHE A 22 16.43 5.43 -13.86
N ALA A 23 17.58 6.08 -13.60
CA ALA A 23 18.23 6.99 -14.54
C ALA A 23 18.83 6.30 -15.79
N GLN A 24 18.97 4.97 -15.78
CA GLN A 24 19.50 4.20 -16.91
C GLN A 24 18.41 3.52 -17.74
N THR A 25 17.14 3.62 -17.34
CA THR A 25 16.04 3.03 -18.11
C THR A 25 15.84 3.76 -19.45
N PRO A 26 15.52 3.05 -20.55
CA PRO A 26 15.36 3.62 -21.89
C PRO A 26 14.35 4.77 -21.96
N TRP A 27 13.38 4.80 -21.05
CA TRP A 27 12.35 5.82 -20.93
C TRP A 27 12.91 7.22 -20.61
N SER A 28 14.02 7.31 -19.87
CA SER A 28 14.64 8.61 -19.52
C SER A 28 15.41 9.26 -20.67
N ARG A 29 15.74 8.51 -21.72
CA ARG A 29 16.54 8.98 -22.86
C ARG A 29 15.70 9.71 -23.92
N HIS A 30 14.39 9.47 -23.96
CA HIS A 30 13.51 10.10 -24.95
C HIS A 30 13.07 11.53 -24.57
N GLN A 31 13.11 11.94 -23.30
CA GLN A 31 12.70 13.30 -22.92
C GLN A 31 13.74 14.40 -23.17
N ASN A 32 15.01 14.03 -23.43
CA ASN A 32 16.09 15.01 -23.69
C ASN A 32 16.47 15.13 -25.17
N ALA A 33 15.78 14.43 -26.08
CA ALA A 33 16.10 14.43 -27.52
C ALA A 33 15.26 15.42 -28.35
N ASP A 34 14.14 15.91 -27.82
CA ASP A 34 13.22 16.77 -28.58
C ASP A 34 13.51 18.26 -28.34
N GLY A 35 14.70 18.69 -28.77
CA GLY A 35 14.96 20.09 -29.09
C GLY A 35 14.26 20.46 -30.40
N LEU A 36 12.94 20.69 -30.36
CA LEU A 36 12.17 21.10 -31.52
C LEU A 36 11.98 22.62 -31.55
N SER A 37 12.60 23.22 -32.57
CA SER A 37 12.44 24.60 -33.05
C SER A 37 10.98 24.91 -33.41
N PRO A 38 10.46 26.10 -33.07
CA PRO A 38 9.13 26.52 -33.48
C PRO A 38 9.17 27.10 -34.90
N ARG A 39 8.87 26.30 -35.92
CA ARG A 39 8.40 26.76 -37.24
C ARG A 39 7.80 25.61 -38.04
N ASP A 40 6.69 25.94 -38.71
CA ASP A 40 5.98 25.21 -39.77
C ASP A 40 5.04 24.09 -39.29
N SER A 41 3.74 24.35 -39.09
CA SER A 41 2.66 24.51 -40.08
C SER A 41 2.29 23.22 -40.82
N GLY A 42 1.09 22.70 -40.53
CA GLY A 42 0.37 21.79 -41.43
C GLY A 42 -0.18 20.53 -40.79
N ILE A 43 -1.28 20.62 -40.04
CA ILE A 43 -2.17 19.47 -39.81
C ILE A 43 -3.51 19.80 -40.44
N HIS A 44 -3.60 19.50 -41.73
CA HIS A 44 -4.84 19.31 -42.46
C HIS A 44 -5.22 17.82 -42.41
N SER A 45 -6.49 17.55 -42.11
CA SER A 45 -7.31 16.44 -42.61
C SER A 45 -6.83 15.00 -42.41
N TYR A 46 -7.35 14.32 -41.39
CA TYR A 46 -7.38 12.85 -41.30
C TYR A 46 -8.71 12.28 -40.76
N TRP A 47 -9.84 12.97 -41.00
CA TRP A 47 -11.17 12.45 -40.64
C TRP A 47 -12.23 12.72 -41.71
N ALA A 48 -12.10 12.06 -42.86
CA ALA A 48 -13.25 11.83 -43.75
C ALA A 48 -13.00 10.64 -44.68
N THR A 49 -14.07 9.88 -44.92
CA THR A 49 -14.23 8.70 -45.80
C THR A 49 -13.67 7.38 -45.26
N HIS A 50 -14.56 6.47 -44.84
CA HIS A 50 -15.01 5.34 -45.66
C HIS A 50 -16.19 4.63 -44.96
N SER A 51 -17.38 4.78 -45.53
CA SER A 51 -18.55 3.93 -45.28
C SER A 51 -18.78 3.11 -46.54
N ALA A 52 -18.43 1.82 -46.56
CA ALA A 52 -19.00 0.85 -47.49
C ALA A 52 -18.68 -0.60 -47.05
N THR A 53 -19.75 -1.28 -46.68
CA THR A 53 -20.04 -2.72 -46.65
C THR A 53 -19.12 -3.64 -47.47
N THR A 54 -18.47 -4.58 -46.81
CA THR A 54 -18.28 -5.95 -47.31
C THR A 54 -18.13 -6.88 -46.10
N GLN A 55 -19.07 -7.82 -45.91
CA GLN A 55 -18.91 -8.91 -44.93
C GLN A 55 -17.92 -9.95 -45.47
N PRO A 56 -16.94 -10.39 -44.68
CA PRO A 56 -16.27 -11.66 -44.87
C PRO A 56 -16.82 -12.72 -43.92
N SER A 57 -17.02 -13.90 -44.50
CA SER A 57 -17.53 -15.14 -43.95
C SER A 57 -16.86 -15.58 -42.65
N THR A 58 -17.69 -16.16 -41.79
CA THR A 58 -17.37 -16.94 -40.60
C THR A 58 -16.31 -18.02 -40.87
N VAL A 59 -15.13 -17.85 -40.26
CA VAL A 59 -14.22 -18.94 -39.95
C VAL A 59 -13.95 -18.87 -38.45
N VAL A 60 -14.52 -19.81 -37.70
CA VAL A 60 -14.28 -20.00 -36.27
C VAL A 60 -12.93 -20.72 -36.12
N PRO A 61 -11.87 -20.09 -35.59
CA PRO A 61 -10.69 -20.84 -35.21
C PRO A 61 -10.98 -21.66 -33.95
N ALA A 62 -10.54 -22.91 -33.98
CA ALA A 62 -10.62 -23.86 -32.89
C ALA A 62 -10.07 -23.26 -31.58
N SER A 63 -10.75 -23.56 -30.49
CA SER A 63 -10.38 -23.26 -29.12
C SER A 63 -8.93 -23.63 -28.82
N LEU A 64 -8.07 -22.62 -28.67
CA LEU A 64 -6.75 -22.77 -28.06
C LEU A 64 -6.93 -22.93 -26.55
N THR A 65 -6.99 -24.17 -26.09
CA THR A 65 -6.86 -24.53 -24.68
C THR A 65 -5.42 -24.23 -24.25
N TYR A 66 -5.19 -23.12 -23.57
CA TYR A 66 -3.94 -22.87 -22.87
C TYR A 66 -3.91 -23.69 -21.59
N THR A 67 -3.24 -24.83 -21.62
CA THR A 67 -2.91 -25.62 -20.43
C THR A 67 -1.79 -24.88 -19.69
N VAL A 68 -2.09 -24.30 -18.53
CA VAL A 68 -1.10 -23.66 -17.65
C VAL A 68 -0.31 -24.77 -16.92
N PRO A 69 0.99 -25.00 -17.18
CA PRO A 69 1.71 -26.18 -16.67
C PRO A 69 2.09 -26.13 -15.17
N TYR A 70 1.60 -25.14 -14.41
CA TYR A 70 2.19 -24.82 -13.09
C TYR A 70 1.39 -25.31 -11.88
N LEU A 71 0.15 -25.77 -12.04
CA LEU A 71 -0.70 -26.15 -10.89
C LEU A 71 -0.59 -27.61 -10.43
N ASP A 72 0.00 -28.52 -11.22
CA ASP A 72 0.01 -29.95 -10.87
C ASP A 72 1.13 -30.36 -9.90
N SER A 73 2.21 -29.57 -9.79
CA SER A 73 3.34 -29.92 -8.90
C SER A 73 3.04 -29.76 -7.40
N TRP A 74 2.00 -29.01 -7.05
CA TRP A 74 1.66 -28.71 -5.64
C TRP A 74 0.75 -29.76 -4.98
N ASN A 75 0.10 -30.62 -5.77
CA ASN A 75 -0.80 -31.65 -5.24
C ASN A 75 -0.10 -33.00 -4.99
N SER A 76 1.03 -33.27 -5.65
CA SER A 76 1.78 -34.53 -5.47
C SER A 76 2.63 -34.57 -4.18
N ALA A 77 2.80 -33.46 -3.46
CA ALA A 77 3.59 -33.41 -2.23
C ALA A 77 2.78 -33.69 -0.94
N ARG A 78 1.48 -34.02 -1.05
CA ARG A 78 0.57 -34.15 0.11
C ARG A 78 0.20 -35.59 0.50
N SER A 79 0.65 -36.61 -0.21
CA SER A 79 0.13 -37.98 -0.07
C SER A 79 1.01 -38.99 0.67
N THR A 80 2.10 -38.58 1.33
CA THR A 80 2.98 -39.53 2.05
C THR A 80 3.39 -39.04 3.44
N LEU A 81 2.41 -38.85 4.32
CA LEU A 81 2.65 -38.87 5.77
C LEU A 81 1.70 -39.88 6.42
N PRO A 82 2.20 -40.98 7.03
CA PRO A 82 1.37 -41.89 7.79
C PRO A 82 0.90 -41.19 9.07
N ILE A 83 -0.40 -40.93 9.13
CA ILE A 83 -1.06 -40.42 10.34
C ILE A 83 -1.19 -41.59 11.33
N LEU A 84 -0.21 -41.73 12.22
CA LEU A 84 -0.32 -42.59 13.40
C LEU A 84 -1.19 -41.86 14.45
N TYR A 85 -2.49 -42.11 14.45
CA TYR A 85 -3.37 -41.72 15.55
C TYR A 85 -3.11 -42.64 16.75
N THR A 86 -2.29 -42.20 17.70
CA THR A 86 -2.23 -42.79 19.05
C THR A 86 -3.25 -42.07 19.93
N HIS A 87 -4.36 -42.74 20.24
CA HIS A 87 -5.32 -42.29 21.23
C HIS A 87 -4.73 -42.47 22.64
N SER A 88 -4.09 -41.44 23.18
CA SER A 88 -3.80 -41.38 24.63
C SER A 88 -5.01 -40.81 25.36
N ALA A 89 -5.71 -41.65 26.12
CA ALA A 89 -6.79 -41.23 27.00
C ALA A 89 -6.21 -40.37 28.14
N VAL A 90 -6.50 -39.06 28.11
CA VAL A 90 -6.14 -38.12 29.18
C VAL A 90 -7.21 -38.19 30.27
N SER A 91 -6.85 -38.78 31.40
CA SER A 91 -7.60 -38.72 32.65
C SER A 91 -7.67 -37.28 33.15
N ARG A 92 -8.89 -36.72 33.26
CA ARG A 92 -9.11 -35.34 33.74
C ARG A 92 -9.31 -35.35 35.24
N SER A 93 -8.34 -34.83 35.98
CA SER A 93 -8.51 -34.43 37.38
C SER A 93 -9.34 -33.13 37.48
N PRO A 94 -10.16 -32.94 38.54
CA PRO A 94 -10.97 -31.73 38.69
C PRO A 94 -10.06 -30.55 39.03
N THR A 95 -9.92 -29.60 38.10
CA THR A 95 -9.15 -28.38 38.32
C THR A 95 -10.01 -27.33 39.01
N THR A 96 -9.58 -26.95 40.21
CA THR A 96 -10.04 -25.80 40.98
C THR A 96 -9.98 -24.53 40.14
N ARG A 97 -11.12 -23.84 40.03
CA ARG A 97 -11.30 -22.63 39.22
C ARG A 97 -10.60 -21.45 39.90
N ASN A 98 -9.35 -21.15 39.50
CA ASN A 98 -8.68 -19.93 39.94
C ASN A 98 -9.30 -18.70 39.24
N PRO A 99 -9.47 -17.57 39.96
CA PRO A 99 -10.04 -16.35 39.40
C PRO A 99 -9.20 -15.83 38.23
N THR A 100 -9.87 -15.55 37.13
CA THR A 100 -9.30 -15.02 35.88
C THR A 100 -8.61 -13.68 36.17
N LEU A 101 -7.29 -13.72 36.39
CA LEU A 101 -6.46 -12.51 36.35
C LEU A 101 -6.45 -12.05 34.90
N THR A 102 -7.25 -11.03 34.59
CA THR A 102 -7.25 -10.33 33.31
C THR A 102 -5.86 -9.74 33.11
N MET A 103 -5.00 -10.47 32.40
CA MET A 103 -3.68 -9.99 32.02
C MET A 103 -3.89 -8.70 31.22
N PRO A 104 -3.31 -7.56 31.63
CA PRO A 104 -3.46 -6.32 30.89
C PRO A 104 -2.98 -6.54 29.46
N SER A 105 -3.82 -6.22 28.49
CA SER A 105 -3.49 -6.41 27.09
C SER A 105 -2.21 -5.66 26.75
N GLN A 106 -1.27 -6.33 26.09
CA GLN A 106 0.03 -5.76 25.74
C GLN A 106 -0.09 -4.52 24.82
N ILE A 107 -1.19 -4.41 24.08
CA ILE A 107 -1.52 -3.29 23.19
C ILE A 107 -2.47 -2.31 23.92
N PRO A 108 -2.12 -1.01 24.00
CA PRO A 108 -3.02 0.03 24.51
C PRO A 108 -4.37 0.08 23.81
N GLY A 109 -5.42 0.35 24.59
CA GLY A 109 -6.80 0.49 24.07
C GLY A 109 -6.93 1.55 22.96
N PHE A 110 -6.14 2.63 23.02
CA PHE A 110 -6.11 3.64 21.97
C PHE A 110 -5.76 3.06 20.59
N TYR A 111 -4.68 2.26 20.48
CA TYR A 111 -4.30 1.64 19.21
C TYR A 111 -5.32 0.59 18.76
N ARG A 112 -6.00 -0.06 19.70
CA ARG A 112 -7.07 -1.03 19.42
C ARG A 112 -8.32 -0.41 18.84
N LEU A 113 -8.60 0.85 19.17
CA LEU A 113 -9.68 1.60 18.55
C LEU A 113 -9.24 2.23 17.23
N PHE A 114 -8.06 2.85 17.20
CA PHE A 114 -7.61 3.63 16.07
C PHE A 114 -7.36 2.79 14.81
N PHE A 115 -6.46 1.81 14.88
CA PHE A 115 -6.02 1.06 13.68
C PHE A 115 -7.09 0.16 13.07
N PRO A 116 -7.99 -0.50 13.82
CA PRO A 116 -9.04 -1.33 13.22
C PRO A 116 -10.32 -0.57 12.88
N THR A 117 -10.44 0.73 13.21
CA THR A 117 -11.69 1.50 13.04
C THR A 117 -11.49 2.83 12.34
N LEU A 118 -10.72 3.75 12.93
CA LEU A 118 -10.55 5.10 12.39
C LEU A 118 -9.69 5.09 11.12
N ASP A 119 -8.58 4.37 11.17
CA ASP A 119 -7.62 4.28 10.08
C ASP A 119 -8.23 3.66 8.78
N PRO A 120 -8.90 2.50 8.84
CA PRO A 120 -9.62 1.97 7.67
C PRO A 120 -10.77 2.86 7.18
N LEU A 121 -11.39 3.68 8.05
CA LEU A 121 -12.39 4.65 7.61
C LEU A 121 -11.75 5.80 6.80
N ILE A 122 -10.57 6.27 7.22
CA ILE A 122 -9.78 7.25 6.46
C ILE A 122 -9.34 6.64 5.11
N ALA A 123 -8.86 5.40 5.10
CA ALA A 123 -8.48 4.72 3.85
C ALA A 123 -9.68 4.51 2.92
N LEU A 124 -10.84 4.11 3.45
CA LEU A 124 -12.07 3.93 2.68
C LEU A 124 -12.58 5.23 2.08
N THR A 125 -12.64 6.30 2.89
CA THR A 125 -13.04 7.62 2.38
C THR A 125 -12.08 8.12 1.31
N GLY A 126 -10.76 7.97 1.52
CA GLY A 126 -9.75 8.26 0.50
C GLY A 126 -9.96 7.47 -0.79
N SER A 127 -10.19 6.16 -0.71
CA SER A 127 -10.47 5.30 -1.88
C SER A 127 -11.73 5.76 -2.64
N LEU A 128 -12.82 6.02 -1.93
CA LEU A 128 -14.06 6.50 -2.55
C LEU A 128 -13.88 7.86 -3.22
N THR A 129 -13.11 8.78 -2.63
CA THR A 129 -12.81 10.07 -3.27
C THR A 129 -12.00 9.89 -4.56
N HIS A 130 -11.07 8.94 -4.63
CA HIS A 130 -10.33 8.67 -5.86
C HIS A 130 -11.25 8.16 -6.99
N LEU A 131 -12.20 7.27 -6.67
CA LEU A 131 -13.13 6.69 -7.66
C LEU A 131 -14.23 7.66 -8.08
N LEU A 132 -14.84 8.35 -7.12
CA LEU A 132 -16.06 9.12 -7.33
C LEU A 132 -15.77 10.59 -7.62
N SER A 133 -14.59 11.08 -7.27
CA SER A 133 -14.24 12.51 -7.39
C SER A 133 -12.76 12.72 -7.76
N PRO A 134 -12.30 12.18 -8.91
CA PRO A 134 -10.90 12.28 -9.33
C PRO A 134 -10.45 13.74 -9.52
N ALA A 135 -11.34 14.65 -9.91
CA ALA A 135 -11.01 16.08 -9.97
C ALA A 135 -10.67 16.65 -8.58
N THR A 136 -11.44 16.30 -7.55
CA THR A 136 -11.23 16.75 -6.16
C THR A 136 -9.91 16.25 -5.61
N ILE A 137 -9.56 14.98 -5.85
CA ILE A 137 -8.29 14.44 -5.34
C ILE A 137 -7.08 15.04 -6.06
N LEU A 138 -7.20 15.29 -7.37
CA LEU A 138 -6.12 15.91 -8.14
C LEU A 138 -5.87 17.35 -7.71
N THR A 139 -6.93 18.14 -7.49
CA THR A 139 -6.78 19.52 -6.97
C THR A 139 -6.26 19.55 -5.54
N LEU A 140 -6.54 18.53 -4.73
CA LEU A 140 -5.99 18.37 -3.39
C LEU A 140 -4.48 18.14 -3.37
N TYR A 141 -3.93 17.47 -4.40
CA TYR A 141 -2.49 17.23 -4.54
C TYR A 141 -1.76 18.26 -5.39
N ASN A 142 -2.47 18.90 -6.31
CA ASN A 142 -1.97 19.94 -7.19
C ASN A 142 -3.13 20.87 -7.61
N PRO A 143 -3.24 22.08 -7.03
CA PRO A 143 -4.24 23.07 -7.40
C PRO A 143 -4.24 23.46 -8.88
N SER A 144 -3.12 23.24 -9.58
CA SER A 144 -2.95 23.49 -11.01
C SER A 144 -3.04 22.20 -11.85
N ALA A 145 -3.65 21.13 -11.31
CA ALA A 145 -3.88 19.90 -12.06
C ALA A 145 -4.72 20.17 -13.32
N ALA A 146 -4.31 19.57 -14.44
CA ALA A 146 -5.09 19.63 -15.68
C ALA A 146 -6.39 18.85 -15.50
N LEU A 147 -7.52 19.49 -15.81
CA LEU A 147 -8.86 18.91 -15.76
C LEU A 147 -9.54 19.06 -17.14
N PRO A 148 -10.25 18.01 -17.62
CA PRO A 148 -10.40 16.69 -17.01
C PRO A 148 -9.10 15.87 -17.00
N PRO A 149 -8.94 14.92 -16.07
CA PRO A 149 -7.74 14.07 -16.03
C PRO A 149 -7.58 13.24 -17.30
N ALA A 150 -6.33 13.09 -17.75
CA ALA A 150 -5.98 12.17 -18.83
C ALA A 150 -6.30 10.71 -18.44
N ILE A 151 -6.51 9.85 -19.44
CA ILE A 151 -6.94 8.46 -19.23
C ILE A 151 -5.93 7.66 -18.39
N GLU A 152 -4.64 7.95 -18.56
CA GLU A 152 -3.55 7.36 -17.78
C GLU A 152 -3.63 7.79 -16.32
N THR A 153 -3.97 9.05 -16.06
CA THR A 153 -4.13 9.59 -14.70
C THR A 153 -5.34 8.96 -14.02
N THR A 154 -6.47 8.87 -14.71
CA THR A 154 -7.68 8.20 -14.20
C THR A 154 -7.39 6.74 -13.85
N THR A 155 -6.72 6.01 -14.75
CA THR A 155 -6.32 4.61 -14.50
C THR A 155 -5.42 4.48 -13.25
N LEU A 156 -4.46 5.40 -13.08
CA LEU A 156 -3.60 5.41 -11.88
C LEU A 156 -4.40 5.71 -10.60
N LEU A 157 -5.36 6.64 -10.66
CA LEU A 157 -6.24 6.94 -9.53
C LEU A 157 -7.09 5.73 -9.14
N ASP A 158 -7.61 4.98 -10.11
CA ASP A 158 -8.38 3.75 -9.87
C ASP A 158 -7.52 2.66 -9.22
N ILE A 159 -6.27 2.48 -9.68
CA ILE A 159 -5.32 1.54 -9.07
C ILE A 159 -5.02 1.93 -7.62
N ILE A 160 -4.78 3.22 -7.35
CA ILE A 160 -4.56 3.74 -6.00
C ILE A 160 -5.80 3.52 -5.14
N ALA A 161 -7.00 3.76 -5.68
CA ALA A 161 -8.24 3.55 -4.97
C ALA A 161 -8.44 2.07 -4.59
N ALA A 162 -8.18 1.15 -5.51
CA ALA A 162 -8.25 -0.28 -5.27
C ALA A 162 -7.24 -0.72 -4.21
N TYR A 163 -6.03 -0.17 -4.24
CA TYR A 163 -5.01 -0.44 -3.24
C TYR A 163 -5.43 0.05 -1.85
N LEU A 164 -5.90 1.30 -1.72
CA LEU A 164 -6.44 1.83 -0.47
C LEU A 164 -7.62 0.99 0.04
N LEU A 165 -8.54 0.62 -0.85
CA LEU A 165 -9.69 -0.23 -0.51
C LEU A 165 -9.25 -1.61 -0.01
N ALA A 166 -8.21 -2.20 -0.58
CA ALA A 166 -7.67 -3.48 -0.14
C ALA A 166 -7.04 -3.41 1.27
N THR A 167 -6.49 -2.25 1.67
CA THR A 167 -5.96 -2.08 3.03
C THR A 167 -7.05 -2.05 4.10
N THR A 168 -8.27 -1.62 3.77
CA THR A 168 -9.40 -1.51 4.69
C THR A 168 -9.80 -2.85 5.34
N PRO A 169 -10.11 -3.92 4.58
CA PRO A 169 -10.42 -5.22 5.17
C PRO A 169 -9.21 -5.85 5.86
N LEU A 170 -7.98 -5.62 5.39
CA LEU A 170 -6.79 -6.12 6.09
C LEU A 170 -6.69 -5.53 7.50
N GLN A 171 -6.88 -4.22 7.65
CA GLN A 171 -6.87 -3.55 8.94
C GLN A 171 -8.04 -3.97 9.83
N ILE A 172 -9.25 -4.05 9.27
CA ILE A 172 -10.44 -4.43 10.03
C ILE A 172 -10.38 -5.90 10.46
N ILE A 173 -10.18 -6.81 9.52
CA ILE A 173 -10.33 -8.25 9.72
C ILE A 173 -9.11 -8.79 10.46
N MET A 174 -7.88 -8.54 9.99
CA MET A 174 -6.70 -9.17 10.60
C MET A 174 -6.50 -8.70 12.05
N LEU A 175 -6.69 -7.41 12.32
CA LEU A 175 -6.47 -6.87 13.67
C LEU A 175 -7.56 -7.29 14.66
N ARG A 176 -8.80 -7.52 14.20
CA ARG A 176 -9.89 -8.04 15.05
C ARG A 176 -9.84 -9.55 15.26
N LEU A 177 -9.35 -10.31 14.27
CA LEU A 177 -9.17 -11.76 14.41
C LEU A 177 -8.07 -12.11 15.41
N ARG A 178 -7.04 -11.27 15.52
CA ARG A 178 -5.86 -11.52 16.35
C ARG A 178 -5.48 -10.26 17.16
N PRO A 179 -6.31 -9.85 18.14
CA PRO A 179 -6.16 -8.58 18.86
C PRO A 179 -4.97 -8.54 19.83
N ASP A 180 -4.39 -9.70 20.16
CA ASP A 180 -3.26 -9.83 21.09
C ASP A 180 -1.93 -10.15 20.38
N ASP A 181 -1.94 -10.32 19.05
CA ASP A 181 -0.77 -10.72 18.27
C ASP A 181 0.08 -9.51 17.85
N VAL A 182 0.91 -9.02 18.77
CA VAL A 182 1.75 -7.82 18.54
C VAL A 182 2.64 -7.92 17.28
N PRO A 183 3.30 -9.05 16.98
CA PRO A 183 4.05 -9.20 15.73
C PRO A 183 3.20 -8.97 14.48
N LEU A 184 1.98 -9.52 14.44
CA LEU A 184 1.05 -9.30 13.33
C LEU A 184 0.71 -7.82 13.17
N TRP A 185 0.40 -7.14 14.28
CA TRP A 185 0.11 -5.71 14.28
C TRP A 185 1.30 -4.91 13.76
N LYS A 186 2.52 -5.22 14.22
CA LYS A 186 3.73 -4.54 13.76
C LYS A 186 4.03 -4.80 12.29
N CYS A 187 3.79 -6.01 11.80
CA CYS A 187 3.94 -6.33 10.39
C CYS A 187 2.99 -5.47 9.54
N LEU A 188 1.69 -5.46 9.89
CA LEU A 188 0.69 -4.69 9.15
C LEU A 188 0.96 -3.19 9.20
N GLN A 189 1.18 -2.62 10.40
CA GLN A 189 1.47 -1.20 10.55
C GLN A 189 2.81 -0.79 9.92
N GLY A 190 3.77 -1.72 9.86
CA GLY A 190 5.03 -1.53 9.14
C GLY A 190 4.81 -1.37 7.64
N SER A 191 4.03 -2.26 7.03
CA SER A 191 3.68 -2.19 5.61
C SER A 191 2.91 -0.90 5.27
N LEU A 192 1.96 -0.51 6.11
CA LEU A 192 1.19 0.74 5.91
C LEU A 192 2.05 1.99 6.11
N LEU A 193 3.03 1.97 7.02
CA LEU A 193 3.97 3.07 7.17
C LEU A 193 4.84 3.27 5.92
N VAL A 194 5.25 2.18 5.25
CA VAL A 194 5.99 2.27 3.98
C VAL A 194 5.13 2.93 2.90
N GLN A 195 3.85 2.56 2.84
CA GLN A 195 2.87 3.20 1.97
C GLN A 195 2.74 4.71 2.28
N ASP A 196 2.58 5.09 3.55
CA ASP A 196 2.47 6.51 3.94
C ASP A 196 3.69 7.31 3.49
N VAL A 197 4.89 6.79 3.74
CA VAL A 197 6.15 7.43 3.32
C VAL A 197 6.20 7.56 1.80
N GLY A 198 5.76 6.55 1.06
CA GLY A 198 5.66 6.58 -0.40
C GLY A 198 4.75 7.71 -0.90
N ILE A 199 3.56 7.84 -0.29
CA ILE A 199 2.60 8.89 -0.64
C ILE A 199 3.15 10.27 -0.27
N VAL A 200 3.66 10.47 0.94
CA VAL A 200 4.26 11.76 1.36
C VAL A 200 5.40 12.14 0.42
N ALA A 201 6.29 11.21 0.07
CA ALA A 201 7.38 11.47 -0.84
C ALA A 201 6.90 11.84 -2.25
N ALA A 202 5.80 11.24 -2.73
CA ALA A 202 5.17 11.60 -4.00
C ALA A 202 4.62 13.04 -3.95
N VAL A 203 3.93 13.42 -2.87
CA VAL A 203 3.42 14.79 -2.68
C VAL A 203 4.55 15.80 -2.62
N VAL A 204 5.58 15.54 -1.81
CA VAL A 204 6.76 16.41 -1.69
C VAL A 204 7.47 16.57 -3.04
N ARG A 205 7.59 15.49 -3.82
CA ARG A 205 8.17 15.54 -5.17
C ARG A 205 7.31 16.38 -6.12
N SER A 206 5.99 16.24 -6.06
CA SER A 206 5.05 17.06 -6.85
C SER A 206 5.20 18.54 -6.51
N LEU A 207 5.20 18.90 -5.23
CA LEU A 207 5.39 20.28 -4.77
C LEU A 207 6.77 20.83 -5.17
N SER A 208 7.81 19.99 -5.10
CA SER A 208 9.15 20.34 -5.56
C SER A 208 9.21 20.64 -7.05
N ALA A 209 8.54 19.82 -7.88
CA ALA A 209 8.50 20.01 -9.32
C ALA A 209 7.78 21.32 -9.72
N GLN A 210 6.84 21.76 -8.88
CA GLN A 210 6.14 23.04 -9.04
C GLN A 210 6.92 24.25 -8.48
N GLY A 211 8.07 24.03 -7.81
CA GLY A 211 8.78 25.10 -7.11
C GLY A 211 8.06 25.64 -5.86
N ARG A 212 7.09 24.89 -5.31
CA ARG A 212 6.18 25.31 -4.23
C ARG A 212 6.47 24.62 -2.89
N LEU A 213 7.73 24.21 -2.65
CA LEU A 213 8.14 23.56 -1.40
C LEU A 213 8.07 24.45 -0.15
N SER A 214 7.98 25.77 -0.32
CA SER A 214 7.91 26.67 0.82
C SER A 214 6.57 26.51 1.56
N PRO A 215 6.57 26.35 2.90
CA PRO A 215 5.37 26.13 3.71
C PRO A 215 4.22 27.12 3.48
N GLY A 216 4.55 28.38 3.15
CA GLY A 216 3.57 29.45 2.89
C GLY A 216 2.89 29.39 1.52
N LEU A 217 3.35 28.55 0.59
CA LEU A 217 2.75 28.36 -0.74
C LEU A 217 1.85 27.12 -0.82
N ILE A 218 1.84 26.30 0.23
CA ILE A 218 0.97 25.11 0.33
C ILE A 218 -0.42 25.58 0.75
N THR A 219 -1.43 25.22 -0.02
CA THR A 219 -2.83 25.58 0.24
C THR A 219 -3.37 24.88 1.49
N GLY A 220 -4.44 25.42 2.08
CA GLY A 220 -5.06 24.83 3.27
C GLY A 220 -5.53 23.38 3.05
N GLY A 221 -6.02 23.05 1.85
CA GLY A 221 -6.40 21.69 1.49
C GLY A 221 -5.21 20.73 1.44
N GLU A 222 -4.12 21.14 0.81
CA GLU A 222 -2.86 20.37 0.77
C GLU A 222 -2.31 20.14 2.19
N TRP A 223 -2.35 21.16 3.05
CA TRP A 223 -1.99 21.04 4.46
C TRP A 223 -2.87 20.04 5.21
N GLY A 224 -4.19 20.09 5.03
CA GLY A 224 -5.12 19.15 5.64
C GLY A 224 -4.79 17.71 5.27
N ASN A 225 -4.54 17.44 3.99
CA ASN A 225 -4.15 16.12 3.51
C ASN A 225 -2.80 15.66 4.09
N LEU A 226 -1.78 16.54 4.09
CA LEU A 226 -0.46 16.24 4.65
C LEU A 226 -0.50 15.98 6.16
N VAL A 227 -1.33 16.71 6.90
CA VAL A 227 -1.50 16.54 8.36
C VAL A 227 -2.16 15.20 8.66
N ILE A 228 -3.19 14.80 7.91
CA ILE A 228 -3.84 13.50 8.09
C ILE A 228 -2.84 12.38 7.77
N LEU A 229 -2.23 12.41 6.58
CA LEU A 229 -1.29 11.38 6.14
C LEU A 229 -0.06 11.29 7.06
N GLY A 230 0.54 12.44 7.38
CA GLY A 230 1.69 12.53 8.28
C GLY A 230 1.34 12.15 9.72
N GLY A 231 0.18 12.56 10.22
CA GLY A 231 -0.31 12.24 11.57
C GLY A 231 -0.52 10.75 11.76
N VAL A 232 -1.19 10.08 10.81
CA VAL A 232 -1.37 8.63 10.83
C VAL A 232 -0.01 7.92 10.74
N GLY A 233 0.87 8.37 9.83
CA GLY A 233 2.22 7.81 9.70
C GLY A 233 3.07 7.93 10.98
N ILE A 234 3.01 9.08 11.66
CA ILE A 234 3.67 9.28 12.96
C ILE A 234 3.10 8.32 14.01
N LEU A 235 1.79 8.13 14.03
CA LEU A 235 1.14 7.21 14.95
C LEU A 235 1.62 5.76 14.73
N ARG A 236 1.70 5.32 13.46
CA ARG A 236 2.23 4.01 13.08
C ARG A 236 3.69 3.87 13.48
N ALA A 237 4.52 4.88 13.21
CA ALA A 237 5.92 4.89 13.62
C ALA A 237 6.05 4.76 15.15
N GLY A 238 5.24 5.50 15.92
CA GLY A 238 5.20 5.39 17.38
C GLY A 238 4.85 3.97 17.85
N PHE A 239 3.82 3.37 17.27
CA PHE A 239 3.44 1.99 17.59
C PHE A 239 4.56 0.98 17.29
N LEU A 240 5.22 1.10 16.13
CA LEU A 240 6.33 0.21 15.74
C LEU A 240 7.53 0.34 16.67
N LEU A 241 7.84 1.57 17.11
CA LEU A 241 8.86 1.86 18.11
C LEU A 241 8.48 1.39 19.53
N GLY A 242 7.25 0.92 19.70
CA GLY A 242 6.74 0.38 20.96
C GLY A 242 6.27 1.44 21.94
N VAL A 243 5.95 2.64 21.46
CA VAL A 243 5.31 3.68 22.30
C VAL A 243 3.98 3.11 22.82
N GLY A 244 3.81 3.15 24.14
CA GLY A 244 2.62 2.64 24.82
C GLY A 244 2.53 1.11 24.98
N LEU A 245 3.34 0.30 24.28
CA LEU A 245 3.33 -1.15 24.51
C LEU A 245 3.89 -1.48 25.90
N GLY A 246 3.12 -2.18 26.73
CA GLY A 246 3.55 -2.58 28.07
C GLY A 246 4.85 -3.38 28.00
N LYS A 247 5.86 -3.00 28.81
CA LYS A 247 7.09 -3.79 28.94
C LYS A 247 6.72 -5.17 29.49
N GLY A 248 6.73 -6.18 28.64
CA GLY A 248 6.62 -7.58 29.07
C GLY A 248 7.64 -7.84 30.18
N ARG A 249 7.14 -8.20 31.37
CA ARG A 249 7.93 -8.52 32.56
C ARG A 249 8.66 -9.85 32.33
N GLY A 250 9.75 -9.79 31.59
CA GLY A 250 10.60 -10.94 31.26
C GLY A 250 12.02 -10.73 31.78
N LYS A 251 12.20 -10.82 33.10
CA LYS A 251 13.49 -11.16 33.71
C LYS A 251 13.26 -11.75 35.09
N GLY A 252 12.77 -12.99 35.11
CA GLY A 252 12.98 -13.86 36.26
C GLY A 252 14.49 -14.07 36.40
N LYS A 253 15.12 -13.32 37.29
CA LYS A 253 16.38 -13.74 37.87
C LYS A 253 16.01 -14.87 38.82
N THR A 254 16.23 -16.11 38.40
CA THR A 254 16.54 -17.20 39.32
C THR A 254 17.79 -16.76 40.10
N ALA A 255 17.60 -16.53 41.39
CA ALA A 255 18.65 -16.48 42.39
C ALA A 255 18.38 -17.62 43.36
#